data_AF-A0A432CL57-F1
#
_entry.id   AF-A0A432CL57-F1
#
_cell.length_a   1.000
_cell.length_b   1.000
_cell.length_c   1.000
_cell.angle_alpha   90.00
_cell.angle_beta   90.00
_cell.angle_gamma   90.00
#
_symmetry.space_group_name_H-M   'P 1'
#
loop_
_entity.id
_entity.type
_entity.pdbx_description
1 polymer ?
#
loop_
_entity_poly.entity_id
_entity_poly.type
_entity_poly.pdbx_seq_one_letter_code
_entity_poly.pdbx_strand_id
1 'polypeptide(L)'
;MKKLFIVALLVVGMTSFAQEKEARPERAQMEQLTPDQRNQLQLKKMTLELDLNASQQKEMSTIIAEQSTKREAKMAERKATKDSAKKQPTSDELFAKKSQMLDEQIVMKKRIKKILSADQYKKWDEMKGNKHHGMKKRMMHHKNKKPVETGNKK
;
A
#
# COMPACT_ATOMS: atom_id res chain seq x y z
N MET A 1 28.08 60.87 -10.13
CA MET A 1 27.32 59.82 -10.86
C MET A 1 28.30 58.74 -11.32
N LYS A 2 28.32 57.57 -10.66
CA LYS A 2 29.06 56.30 -11.02
C LYS A 2 29.36 55.44 -9.76
N LYS A 3 28.47 55.31 -8.78
CA LYS A 3 28.65 54.37 -7.65
C LYS A 3 27.34 53.75 -7.12
N LEU A 4 26.31 53.68 -7.95
CA LEU A 4 24.99 53.12 -7.55
C LEU A 4 24.61 51.83 -8.29
N PHE A 5 25.49 51.29 -9.15
CA PHE A 5 25.20 50.06 -9.90
C PHE A 5 25.65 48.77 -9.20
N ILE A 6 26.51 48.84 -8.19
CA ILE A 6 27.07 47.65 -7.53
C ILE A 6 26.14 47.10 -6.45
N VAL A 7 25.33 47.94 -5.81
CA VAL A 7 24.38 47.51 -4.76
C VAL A 7 23.16 46.80 -5.37
N ALA A 8 22.80 47.10 -6.62
CA ALA A 8 21.68 46.45 -7.32
C ALA A 8 21.97 44.99 -7.72
N LEU A 9 23.24 44.60 -7.84
CA LEU A 9 23.64 43.23 -8.22
C LEU A 9 23.64 42.23 -7.05
N LEU A 10 23.62 42.70 -5.80
CA LEU A 10 23.62 41.83 -4.61
C LEU A 10 22.22 41.33 -4.21
N VAL A 11 21.15 41.97 -4.70
CA VAL A 11 19.77 41.60 -4.36
C VAL A 11 19.23 40.47 -5.24
N VAL A 12 19.83 40.24 -6.41
CA VAL A 12 19.39 39.21 -7.37
C VAL A 12 19.89 37.80 -7.00
N GLY A 13 20.85 37.68 -6.07
CA GLY A 13 21.46 36.39 -5.70
C GLY A 13 20.67 35.56 -4.68
N MET A 14 19.65 36.11 -4.02
CA MET A 14 18.97 35.44 -2.89
C MET A 14 17.66 34.71 -3.26
N THR A 15 17.19 34.76 -4.51
CA THR A 15 15.90 34.15 -4.88
C THR A 15 15.99 32.72 -5.43
N SER A 16 17.18 32.16 -5.64
CA SER A 16 17.35 30.93 -6.45
C SER A 16 17.43 29.59 -5.72
N PHE A 17 17.02 29.49 -4.44
CA PHE A 17 16.84 28.17 -3.80
C PHE A 17 15.59 28.07 -2.92
N ALA A 18 14.47 28.65 -3.36
CA ALA A 18 13.18 28.06 -3.01
C ALA A 18 13.00 26.87 -3.93
N GLN A 19 13.48 25.70 -3.51
CA GLN A 19 13.17 24.44 -4.19
C GLN A 19 11.66 24.24 -4.00
N GLU A 20 10.89 24.81 -4.93
CA GLU A 20 9.49 24.51 -5.18
C GLU A 20 9.47 23.00 -5.28
N LYS A 21 8.97 22.35 -4.22
CA LYS A 21 8.66 20.94 -4.29
C LYS A 21 7.52 20.89 -5.29
N GLU A 22 7.86 20.73 -6.56
CA GLU A 22 6.90 20.37 -7.58
C GLU A 22 6.00 19.32 -6.95
N ALA A 23 4.72 19.66 -6.88
CA ALA A 23 3.69 18.77 -6.39
C ALA A 23 3.95 17.45 -7.10
N ARG A 24 4.32 16.41 -6.31
CA ARG A 24 4.53 15.07 -6.85
C ARG A 24 3.39 14.80 -7.82
N PRO A 25 3.67 14.40 -9.08
CA PRO A 25 2.65 14.24 -10.09
C PRO A 25 1.50 13.48 -9.47
N GLU A 26 0.33 14.11 -9.56
CA GLU A 26 -0.89 13.70 -8.90
C GLU A 26 -1.02 12.19 -9.08
N ARG A 27 -0.98 11.41 -7.98
CA ARG A 27 -1.16 9.95 -8.04
C ARG A 27 -2.48 9.54 -8.71
N ALA A 28 -3.35 10.51 -8.99
CA ALA A 28 -4.59 10.41 -9.74
C ALA A 28 -4.42 9.98 -11.21
N GLN A 29 -3.25 10.19 -11.85
CA GLN A 29 -3.05 9.84 -13.26
C GLN A 29 -2.62 8.39 -13.53
N MET A 30 -2.43 7.55 -12.50
CA MET A 30 -2.30 6.11 -12.76
C MET A 30 -3.68 5.55 -13.12
N GLU A 31 -3.82 4.99 -14.32
CA GLU A 31 -5.01 4.26 -14.74
C GLU A 31 -5.45 3.28 -13.65
N GLN A 32 -6.58 3.57 -13.03
CA GLN A 32 -7.12 2.71 -11.99
C GLN A 32 -7.73 1.49 -12.65
N LEU A 33 -6.98 0.38 -12.68
CA LEU A 33 -7.52 -0.91 -13.08
C LEU A 33 -8.80 -1.21 -12.31
N THR A 34 -9.81 -1.76 -12.99
CA THR A 34 -11.06 -2.21 -12.36
C THR A 34 -10.78 -3.37 -11.38
N PRO A 35 -11.66 -3.63 -10.39
CA PRO A 35 -11.59 -4.81 -9.54
C PRO A 35 -11.34 -6.11 -10.32
N ASP A 36 -12.08 -6.32 -11.40
CA ASP A 36 -12.00 -7.54 -12.19
C ASP A 36 -10.67 -7.66 -12.94
N GLN A 37 -10.17 -6.55 -13.51
CA GLN A 37 -8.85 -6.52 -14.13
C GLN A 37 -7.74 -6.83 -13.11
N ARG A 38 -7.84 -6.30 -11.89
CA ARG A 38 -6.89 -6.60 -10.81
C ARG A 38 -6.94 -8.07 -10.41
N ASN A 39 -8.14 -8.64 -10.30
CA ASN A 39 -8.34 -10.06 -9.97
C ASN A 39 -7.74 -10.96 -11.05
N GLN A 40 -7.99 -10.65 -12.32
CA GLN A 40 -7.44 -11.38 -13.46
C GLN A 40 -5.90 -11.30 -13.49
N LEU A 41 -5.33 -10.12 -13.28
CA LEU A 41 -3.87 -9.95 -13.20
C LEU A 41 -3.27 -10.70 -12.02
N GLN A 42 -3.93 -10.68 -10.86
CA GLN A 42 -3.49 -11.42 -9.70
C GLN A 42 -3.49 -12.93 -9.97
N LEU A 43 -4.55 -13.46 -10.59
CA LEU A 43 -4.63 -14.86 -10.98
C LEU A 43 -3.50 -15.21 -11.96
N LYS A 44 -3.31 -14.42 -13.03
CA LYS A 44 -2.24 -14.65 -14.01
C LYS A 44 -0.85 -14.65 -13.38
N LYS A 45 -0.57 -13.73 -12.45
CA LYS A 45 0.69 -13.70 -11.71
C LYS A 45 0.87 -14.95 -10.84
N MET A 46 -0.18 -15.37 -10.14
CA MET A 46 -0.13 -16.60 -9.33
C MET A 46 0.07 -17.83 -10.20
N THR A 47 -0.59 -17.90 -11.36
CA THR A 47 -0.39 -18.97 -12.35
C THR A 47 1.06 -19.00 -12.84
N LEU A 48 1.64 -17.85 -13.18
CA LEU A 48 3.03 -17.76 -13.63
C LEU A 48 4.04 -18.13 -12.53
N GLU A 49 3.77 -17.71 -11.30
CA GLU A 49 4.68 -17.96 -10.18
C GLU A 49 4.59 -19.39 -9.65
N LEU A 50 3.41 -20.03 -9.72
CA LEU A 50 3.16 -21.34 -9.10
C LEU A 50 2.87 -22.46 -10.11
N ASP A 51 2.84 -22.16 -11.40
CA ASP A 51 2.49 -23.09 -12.48
C ASP A 51 1.12 -23.76 -12.22
N LEU A 52 0.10 -22.94 -11.94
CA LEU A 52 -1.24 -23.44 -11.59
C LEU A 52 -1.91 -24.14 -12.78
N ASN A 53 -2.47 -25.32 -12.56
CA ASN A 53 -3.28 -26.02 -13.56
C ASN A 53 -4.70 -25.40 -13.70
N ALA A 54 -5.46 -25.81 -14.71
CA ALA A 54 -6.78 -25.23 -15.00
C ALA A 54 -7.79 -25.36 -13.84
N SER A 55 -7.78 -26.49 -13.12
CA SER A 55 -8.65 -26.70 -11.95
C SER A 55 -8.25 -25.76 -10.81
N GLN A 56 -6.96 -25.66 -10.51
CA GLN A 56 -6.41 -24.75 -9.50
C GLN A 56 -6.68 -23.28 -9.83
N GLN A 57 -6.57 -22.89 -11.10
CA GLN A 57 -6.86 -21.53 -11.55
C GLN A 57 -8.33 -21.16 -11.34
N LYS A 58 -9.26 -22.10 -11.61
CA LYS A 58 -10.69 -21.88 -11.38
C LYS A 58 -10.99 -21.64 -9.90
N GLU A 59 -10.48 -22.49 -9.03
CA GLU A 59 -10.71 -22.36 -7.57
C GLU A 59 -10.02 -21.12 -7.00
N MET A 60 -8.81 -20.81 -7.48
CA MET A 60 -8.08 -19.60 -7.07
C MET A 60 -8.79 -18.32 -7.55
N SER A 61 -9.41 -18.34 -8.73
CA SER A 61 -10.19 -17.20 -9.24
C SER A 61 -11.34 -16.83 -8.29
N THR A 62 -12.12 -17.83 -7.86
CA THR A 62 -13.21 -17.64 -6.88
C THR A 62 -12.69 -17.05 -5.58
N ILE A 63 -11.58 -17.60 -5.08
CA ILE A 63 -10.93 -17.12 -3.88
C ILE A 63 -10.45 -15.67 -4.00
N ILE A 64 -9.85 -15.29 -5.13
CA ILE A 64 -9.38 -13.92 -5.38
C ILE A 64 -10.57 -12.95 -5.43
N ALA A 65 -11.65 -13.33 -6.11
CA ALA A 65 -12.86 -12.52 -6.18
C ALA A 65 -13.46 -12.26 -4.80
N GLU A 66 -13.62 -13.31 -3.97
CA GLU A 66 -14.08 -13.18 -2.58
C GLU A 66 -13.17 -12.27 -1.74
N GLN A 67 -11.85 -12.32 -1.97
CA GLN A 67 -10.92 -11.42 -1.28
C GLN A 67 -11.02 -9.97 -1.76
N SER A 68 -11.26 -9.75 -3.06
CA SER A 68 -11.42 -8.40 -3.61
C SER A 68 -12.66 -7.73 -3.06
N THR A 69 -13.80 -8.42 -3.06
CA THR A 69 -15.07 -7.87 -2.53
C THR A 69 -14.94 -7.53 -1.05
N LYS A 70 -14.33 -8.41 -0.24
CA LYS A 70 -14.05 -8.12 1.18
C LYS A 70 -13.11 -6.93 1.35
N ARG A 71 -12.10 -6.79 0.50
CA ARG A 71 -11.17 -5.65 0.55
C ARG A 71 -11.89 -4.35 0.18
N GLU A 72 -12.74 -4.37 -0.84
CA GLU A 72 -13.52 -3.21 -1.26
C GLU A 72 -14.51 -2.77 -0.18
N ALA A 73 -15.23 -3.71 0.44
CA ALA A 73 -16.10 -3.42 1.57
C ALA A 73 -15.33 -2.77 2.73
N LYS A 74 -14.19 -3.36 3.15
CA LYS A 74 -13.33 -2.77 4.20
C LYS A 74 -12.75 -1.41 3.80
N MET A 75 -12.49 -1.18 2.52
CA MET A 75 -12.01 0.11 2.02
C MET A 75 -13.11 1.17 2.00
N ALA A 76 -14.34 0.80 1.61
CA ALA A 76 -15.50 1.67 1.65
C ALA A 76 -15.86 2.07 3.08
N GLU A 77 -15.89 1.09 4.00
CA GLU A 77 -16.09 1.32 5.44
C GLU A 77 -15.05 2.31 5.97
N ARG A 78 -13.76 2.08 5.69
CA ARG A 78 -12.68 2.99 6.12
C ARG A 78 -12.82 4.40 5.55
N LYS A 79 -13.25 4.54 4.28
CA LYS A 79 -13.48 5.85 3.67
C LYS A 79 -14.64 6.57 4.36
N ALA A 80 -15.74 5.87 4.62
CA ALA A 80 -16.90 6.44 5.32
C ALA A 80 -16.58 6.82 6.77
N THR A 81 -15.74 6.06 7.45
CA THR A 81 -15.31 6.37 8.83
C THR A 81 -14.15 7.35 8.89
N LYS A 82 -13.55 7.75 7.76
CA LYS A 82 -12.34 8.59 7.74
C LYS A 82 -12.57 9.95 8.38
N ASP A 83 -13.76 10.51 8.20
CA ASP A 83 -14.12 11.84 8.69
C ASP A 83 -14.68 11.81 10.13
N SER A 84 -15.15 10.65 10.59
CA SER A 84 -15.70 10.41 11.94
C SER A 84 -14.70 9.75 12.91
N ALA A 85 -13.57 9.24 12.42
CA ALA A 85 -12.53 8.57 13.20
C ALA A 85 -11.66 9.56 14.02
N LYS A 86 -12.27 10.27 14.96
CA LYS A 86 -11.56 10.93 16.07
C LYS A 86 -11.46 10.06 17.33
N LYS A 87 -12.22 8.96 17.41
CA LYS A 87 -12.18 8.02 18.54
C LYS A 87 -11.16 6.92 18.30
N GLN A 88 -10.20 6.80 19.21
CA GLN A 88 -9.30 5.65 19.25
C GLN A 88 -10.10 4.41 19.68
N PRO A 89 -9.99 3.28 18.97
CA PRO A 89 -10.65 2.04 19.37
C PRO A 89 -10.10 1.56 20.72
N THR A 90 -10.96 0.92 21.51
CA THR A 90 -10.58 0.36 22.82
C THR A 90 -9.66 -0.86 22.66
N SER A 91 -9.01 -1.30 23.75
CA SER A 91 -8.20 -2.54 23.74
C SER A 91 -8.98 -3.75 23.25
N ASP A 92 -10.23 -3.86 23.69
CA ASP A 92 -11.07 -5.03 23.45
C ASP A 92 -11.60 -5.03 22.02
N GLU A 93 -11.97 -3.86 21.49
CA GLU A 93 -12.32 -3.69 20.07
C GLU A 93 -11.12 -3.99 19.16
N LEU A 94 -9.93 -3.54 19.55
CA LEU A 94 -8.69 -3.85 18.82
C LEU A 94 -8.38 -5.35 18.85
N PHE A 95 -8.56 -6.00 19.99
CA PHE A 95 -8.38 -7.44 20.12
C PHE A 95 -9.37 -8.19 19.25
N ALA A 96 -10.66 -7.88 19.32
CA ALA A 96 -11.71 -8.53 18.52
C ALA A 96 -11.43 -8.38 17.01
N LYS A 97 -11.10 -7.17 16.54
CA LYS A 97 -10.74 -6.93 15.13
C LYS A 97 -9.51 -7.71 14.70
N LYS A 98 -8.48 -7.81 15.55
CA LYS A 98 -7.27 -8.59 15.27
C LYS A 98 -7.56 -10.09 15.23
N SER A 99 -8.32 -10.60 16.20
CA SER A 99 -8.72 -12.01 16.25
C SER A 99 -9.48 -12.39 14.98
N GLN A 100 -10.53 -11.64 14.62
CA GLN A 100 -11.30 -11.89 13.41
C GLN A 100 -10.42 -11.88 12.16
N MET A 101 -9.49 -10.93 12.05
CA MET A 101 -8.56 -10.88 10.93
C MET A 101 -7.64 -12.12 10.87
N LEU A 102 -7.17 -12.62 12.02
CA LEU A 102 -6.34 -13.82 12.09
C LEU A 102 -7.16 -15.08 11.74
N ASP A 103 -8.39 -15.19 12.22
CA ASP A 103 -9.29 -16.30 11.90
C ASP A 103 -9.60 -16.35 10.40
N GLU A 104 -9.89 -15.20 9.79
CA GLU A 104 -10.05 -15.06 8.34
C GLU A 104 -8.79 -15.53 7.59
N GLN A 105 -7.60 -15.16 8.07
CA GLN A 105 -6.33 -15.60 7.48
C GLN A 105 -6.10 -17.10 7.61
N ILE A 106 -6.48 -17.70 8.75
CA ILE A 106 -6.37 -19.14 8.99
C ILE A 106 -7.28 -19.91 8.03
N VAL A 107 -8.55 -19.50 7.92
CA VAL A 107 -9.51 -20.12 6.99
C VAL A 107 -9.00 -20.01 5.55
N MET A 108 -8.51 -18.83 5.18
CA MET A 108 -7.96 -18.60 3.84
C MET A 108 -6.73 -19.46 3.56
N LYS A 109 -5.78 -19.53 4.50
CA LYS A 109 -4.56 -20.33 4.37
C LYS A 109 -4.90 -21.83 4.24
N LYS A 110 -5.89 -22.31 5.00
CA LYS A 110 -6.44 -23.68 4.88
C LYS A 110 -7.06 -23.93 3.51
N ARG A 111 -7.88 -23.01 2.98
CA ARG A 111 -8.47 -23.14 1.64
C ARG A 111 -7.39 -23.22 0.57
N ILE A 112 -6.43 -22.30 0.55
CA ILE A 112 -5.34 -22.31 -0.44
C ILE A 112 -4.49 -23.60 -0.34
N LYS A 113 -4.20 -24.07 0.87
CA LYS A 113 -3.43 -25.30 1.08
C LYS A 113 -4.12 -26.54 0.48
N LYS A 114 -5.45 -26.55 0.35
CA LYS A 114 -6.17 -27.64 -0.31
C LYS A 114 -6.08 -27.61 -1.83
N ILE A 115 -5.83 -26.44 -2.41
CA ILE A 115 -5.80 -26.21 -3.87
C ILE A 115 -4.39 -26.42 -4.41
N LEU A 116 -3.40 -25.92 -3.68
CA LEU A 116 -1.99 -25.98 -4.09
C LEU A 116 -1.35 -27.30 -3.66
N SER A 117 -0.43 -27.80 -4.48
CA SER A 117 0.48 -28.87 -4.05
C SER A 117 1.40 -28.39 -2.92
N ALA A 118 2.08 -29.31 -2.25
CA ALA A 118 2.99 -28.97 -1.15
C ALA A 118 4.09 -27.97 -1.59
N ASP A 119 4.69 -28.19 -2.76
CA ASP A 119 5.74 -27.33 -3.30
C ASP A 119 5.22 -25.96 -3.72
N GLN A 120 4.07 -25.92 -4.39
CA GLN A 120 3.40 -24.67 -4.77
C GLN A 120 3.02 -23.85 -3.53
N TYR A 121 2.54 -24.51 -2.48
CA TYR A 121 2.18 -23.86 -1.23
C TYR A 121 3.39 -23.29 -0.50
N LYS A 122 4.51 -24.02 -0.47
CA LYS A 122 5.77 -23.52 0.11
C LYS A 122 6.24 -22.25 -0.62
N LYS A 123 6.28 -22.28 -1.95
CA LYS A 123 6.62 -21.12 -2.77
C LYS A 123 5.66 -19.95 -2.52
N TRP A 124 4.37 -20.23 -2.41
CA TRP A 124 3.35 -19.22 -2.09
C TRP A 124 3.56 -18.57 -0.70
N ASP A 125 3.91 -19.36 0.32
CA ASP A 125 4.16 -18.85 1.68
C ASP A 125 5.45 -18.01 1.73
N GLU A 126 6.50 -18.43 1.03
CA GLU A 126 7.75 -17.67 0.86
C GLU A 126 7.52 -16.33 0.16
N MET A 127 6.75 -16.33 -0.94
CA MET A 127 6.38 -15.10 -1.66
C MET A 127 5.60 -14.13 -0.77
N LYS A 128 4.76 -14.62 0.13
CA LYS A 128 4.09 -13.78 1.14
C LYS A 128 5.07 -13.24 2.18
N GLY A 129 6.00 -14.07 2.66
CA GLY A 129 7.04 -13.65 3.60
C GLY A 129 7.89 -12.51 3.04
N ASN A 130 8.36 -12.65 1.80
CA ASN A 130 9.19 -11.66 1.12
C ASN A 130 8.47 -10.32 0.93
N LYS A 131 7.18 -10.34 0.56
CA LYS A 131 6.34 -9.13 0.48
C LYS A 131 6.21 -8.44 1.85
N HIS A 132 6.02 -9.20 2.92
CA HIS A 132 5.98 -8.68 4.29
C HIS A 132 7.30 -8.03 4.71
N HIS A 133 8.44 -8.68 4.44
CA HIS A 133 9.75 -8.13 4.77
C HIS A 133 10.03 -6.83 4.00
N GLY A 134 9.75 -6.81 2.69
CA GLY A 134 9.93 -5.61 1.87
C GLY A 134 9.10 -4.43 2.38
N MET A 135 7.85 -4.69 2.79
CA MET A 135 6.97 -3.66 3.38
C MET A 135 7.51 -3.15 4.72
N LYS A 136 7.97 -4.04 5.61
CA LYS A 136 8.57 -3.68 6.91
C LYS A 136 9.80 -2.79 6.72
N LYS A 137 10.70 -3.15 5.79
CA LYS A 137 11.90 -2.36 5.47
C LYS A 137 11.53 -0.96 4.98
N ARG A 138 10.56 -0.85 4.06
CA ARG A 138 10.06 0.45 3.57
C ARG A 138 9.46 1.33 4.69
N MET A 139 8.71 0.73 5.62
CA MET A 139 8.18 1.48 6.77
C MET A 139 9.28 1.98 7.70
N MET A 140 10.29 1.16 7.99
CA MET A 140 11.44 1.57 8.81
C MET A 140 12.21 2.74 8.16
N HIS A 141 12.43 2.69 6.85
CA HIS A 141 13.06 3.81 6.13
C HIS A 141 12.23 5.10 6.14
N HIS A 142 10.89 5.01 6.13
CA HIS A 142 10.03 6.19 6.28
C HIS A 142 10.06 6.74 7.71
N LYS A 143 10.10 5.87 8.72
CA LYS A 143 10.13 6.28 10.14
C LYS A 143 11.46 6.93 10.54
N ASN A 144 12.57 6.54 9.90
CA ASN A 144 13.90 7.10 10.16
C ASN A 144 14.21 8.40 9.39
N LYS A 145 13.34 8.82 8.45
CA LYS A 145 13.42 10.18 7.90
C LYS A 145 12.80 11.12 8.95
N LYS A 146 13.65 11.86 9.68
CA LYS A 146 13.19 12.93 10.59
C LYS A 146 12.18 13.80 9.83
N PRO A 147 11.06 14.21 10.45
CA PRO A 147 10.23 15.26 9.87
C PRO A 147 11.16 16.45 9.66
N VAL A 148 11.29 16.92 8.43
CA VAL A 148 11.95 18.19 8.17
C VAL A 148 11.12 19.22 8.93
N GLU A 149 11.66 19.78 10.01
CA GLU A 149 11.05 20.89 10.71
C GLU A 149 10.90 22.03 9.71
N THR A 150 9.73 22.13 9.09
CA THR A 150 9.29 23.38 8.49
C THR A 150 8.99 24.30 9.67
N GLY A 151 10.05 24.93 10.16
CA GLY A 151 10.03 25.89 11.25
C GLY A 151 9.01 26.97 10.96
N ASN A 152 8.03 27.03 11.86
CA ASN A 152 7.08 28.12 12.01
C ASN A 152 7.86 29.43 12.10
N LYS A 153 7.84 30.28 11.07
CA LYS A 153 8.32 31.67 11.17
C LYS A 153 7.08 32.56 11.18
N LYS A 154 6.82 33.11 12.37
CA LYS A 154 5.86 34.19 12.65
C LYS A 154 6.18 35.44 11.85
#